data_AF-W2XF26-F1
#
_entry.id   AF-W2XF26-F1
#
_cell.length_a   1.000
_cell.length_b   1.000
_cell.length_c   1.000
_cell.angle_alpha   90.00
_cell.angle_beta   90.00
_cell.angle_gamma   90.00
#
_symmetry.space_group_name_H-M   'P 1'
#
loop_
_entity.id
_entity.type
_entity.pdbx_description
1 polymer ?
#
loop_
_entity_poly.entity_id
_entity_poly.type
_entity_poly.pdbx_seq_one_letter_code
_entity_poly.pdbx_strand_id
1 'polypeptide(L)'
;MPMELAAEAEAEQQRWAGAELLVCAVIQLLLVNVAYRIDRMREAPLLSTSSWAIFFGLLSGALLALVSEVRVQGAGLDPQILFLGLLPPIILEAGFNTQRKGFFSNFFAILLLAIVGTLLATFATGGILIWLGNMGIITQLTSAEAFLYGSLISAIDPVATLLVFKKCRAPSLLFNLVFGESVLNDAVAIVIFTLFQRFVESGNTDVNAQVAMFMVFRLLSIGVGSVALSGAICYSSAYFLRHSDPALRQHPIYEMSIILLSCYASYLAADLFELSGLLAVFFSGVFIRHYHMYNISKASAFAFKQLLSTMAFLAENFIYLYLGLSVFAYRDSFIWDWKFIFANFGACLLARAFNTFPLCSLANLGRSEQQKIPFTYQIVIWFSGLRGAIAFALVLNVSTGNPIHAAILKSSTLFLVLFTTVFFGAATGPLLRVLGLAGDPQPEREVVSCEDNYTGEADEQQLLLRQSLSPPGSHSVHSRWVDLDEKYLKPIFGGNPRPKSDTNLVRYVEIEEETQIPSA
;
A
#
# COMPACT_ATOMS: atom_id res chain seq x y z
N MET A 1 -33.40 -37.45 -16.77
CA MET A 1 -33.27 -36.55 -17.94
C MET A 1 -32.89 -35.10 -17.59
N PRO A 2 -33.75 -34.16 -17.10
CA PRO A 2 -33.28 -32.78 -16.85
C PRO A 2 -32.31 -32.68 -15.66
N MET A 3 -32.45 -33.56 -14.66
CA MET A 3 -31.58 -33.61 -13.48
C MET A 3 -30.20 -34.22 -13.78
N GLU A 4 -30.12 -35.18 -14.70
CA GLU A 4 -28.85 -35.78 -15.14
C GLU A 4 -28.08 -34.83 -16.06
N LEU A 5 -28.76 -34.12 -16.96
CA LEU A 5 -28.13 -33.09 -17.79
C LEU A 5 -27.62 -31.91 -16.96
N ALA A 6 -28.34 -31.53 -15.90
CA ALA A 6 -27.87 -30.50 -14.96
C ALA A 6 -26.65 -30.99 -14.15
N ALA A 7 -26.66 -32.25 -13.69
CA ALA A 7 -25.53 -32.83 -12.97
C ALA A 7 -24.28 -33.01 -13.85
N GLU A 8 -24.45 -33.38 -15.12
CA GLU A 8 -23.36 -33.45 -16.10
C GLU A 8 -22.79 -32.06 -16.42
N ALA A 9 -23.64 -31.05 -16.56
CA ALA A 9 -23.21 -29.66 -16.75
C ALA A 9 -22.47 -29.10 -15.52
N GLU A 10 -22.95 -29.37 -14.31
CA GLU A 10 -22.26 -28.99 -13.06
C GLU A 10 -20.91 -29.69 -12.92
N ALA A 11 -20.84 -30.98 -13.23
CA ALA A 11 -19.60 -31.74 -13.19
C ALA A 11 -18.59 -31.25 -14.24
N GLU A 12 -19.06 -30.90 -15.43
CA GLU A 12 -18.23 -30.30 -16.47
C GLU A 12 -17.70 -28.92 -16.02
N GLN A 13 -18.57 -28.06 -15.48
CA GLN A 13 -18.19 -26.75 -14.97
C GLN A 13 -17.18 -26.83 -13.81
N GLN A 14 -17.35 -27.78 -12.88
CA GLN A 14 -16.37 -28.04 -11.82
C GLN A 14 -15.02 -28.51 -12.36
N ARG A 15 -14.99 -29.39 -13.38
CA ARG A 15 -13.74 -29.86 -13.99
C ARG A 15 -12.99 -28.71 -14.67
N TRP A 16 -13.69 -27.83 -15.37
CA TRP A 16 -13.09 -26.67 -16.01
C TRP A 16 -12.62 -25.63 -14.98
N ALA A 17 -13.40 -25.35 -13.94
CA ALA A 17 -12.96 -24.49 -12.83
C ALA A 17 -11.70 -25.05 -12.15
N GLY A 18 -11.62 -26.37 -11.95
CA GLY A 18 -10.43 -27.04 -11.45
C GLY A 18 -9.22 -26.89 -12.38
N ALA A 19 -9.43 -26.96 -13.70
CA ALA A 19 -8.38 -26.75 -14.70
C ALA A 19 -7.89 -25.29 -14.73
N GLU A 20 -8.79 -24.31 -14.63
CA GLU A 20 -8.44 -22.88 -14.56
C GLU A 20 -7.62 -22.57 -13.29
N LEU A 21 -8.05 -23.10 -12.14
CA LEU A 21 -7.29 -22.98 -10.89
C LEU A 21 -5.92 -23.65 -10.98
N LEU A 22 -5.81 -24.81 -11.64
CA LEU A 22 -4.53 -25.48 -11.89
C LEU A 22 -3.61 -24.61 -12.75
N VAL A 23 -4.12 -24.03 -13.84
CA VAL A 23 -3.35 -23.14 -14.72
C VAL A 23 -2.88 -21.90 -13.93
N CYS A 24 -3.78 -21.27 -13.17
CA CYS A 24 -3.43 -20.15 -12.29
C CYS A 24 -2.32 -20.54 -11.28
N ALA A 25 -2.41 -21.71 -10.65
CA ALA A 25 -1.41 -22.20 -9.71
C ALA A 25 -0.05 -22.46 -10.37
N VAL A 26 -0.03 -23.03 -11.58
CA VAL A 26 1.20 -23.25 -12.35
C VAL A 26 1.84 -21.91 -12.74
N ILE A 27 1.05 -20.93 -13.20
CA ILE A 27 1.57 -19.60 -13.53
C ILE A 27 2.11 -18.91 -12.27
N GLN A 28 1.41 -19.01 -11.13
CA GLN A 28 1.92 -18.48 -9.86
C GLN A 28 3.27 -19.12 -9.48
N LEU A 29 3.43 -20.44 -9.62
CA LEU A 29 4.71 -21.11 -9.38
C LEU A 29 5.82 -20.59 -10.30
N LEU A 30 5.52 -20.35 -11.58
CA LEU A 30 6.46 -19.73 -12.52
C LEU A 30 6.80 -18.31 -12.11
N LEU A 31 5.83 -17.51 -11.66
CA LEU A 31 6.03 -16.15 -11.16
C LEU A 31 6.93 -16.11 -9.93
N VAL A 32 6.78 -17.05 -9.00
CA VAL A 32 7.70 -17.17 -7.85
C VAL A 32 9.12 -17.44 -8.33
N ASN A 33 9.30 -18.32 -9.32
CA ASN A 33 10.62 -18.59 -9.89
C ASN A 33 11.23 -17.35 -10.56
N VAL A 34 10.43 -16.62 -11.34
CA VAL A 34 10.85 -15.37 -11.99
C VAL A 34 11.22 -14.31 -10.95
N ALA A 35 10.42 -14.13 -9.91
CA ALA A 35 10.73 -13.21 -8.82
C ALA A 35 12.05 -13.57 -8.13
N TYR A 36 12.26 -14.85 -7.81
CA TYR A 36 13.52 -15.33 -7.26
C TYR A 36 14.72 -15.04 -8.18
N ARG A 37 14.56 -15.23 -9.50
CA ARG A 37 15.59 -14.90 -10.49
C ARG A 37 15.90 -13.40 -10.52
N ILE A 38 14.87 -12.55 -10.50
CA ILE A 38 14.99 -11.09 -10.49
C ILE A 38 15.72 -10.62 -9.24
N ASP A 39 15.38 -11.16 -8.07
CA ASP A 39 16.04 -10.81 -6.82
C ASP A 39 17.52 -11.20 -6.82
N ARG A 40 17.89 -12.28 -7.51
CA ARG A 40 19.29 -12.69 -7.69
C ARG A 40 20.07 -11.83 -8.69
N MET A 41 19.41 -11.10 -9.59
CA MET A 41 20.10 -10.22 -10.54
C MET A 41 20.79 -9.05 -9.83
N ARG A 42 22.03 -8.75 -10.26
CA ARG A 42 22.83 -7.64 -9.72
C ARG A 42 22.34 -6.28 -10.18
N GLU A 43 21.90 -6.21 -11.44
CA GLU A 43 21.44 -4.97 -12.05
C GLU A 43 19.95 -4.74 -11.80
N ALA A 44 19.53 -3.48 -11.82
CA ALA A 44 18.13 -3.13 -11.79
C ALA A 44 17.44 -3.75 -13.02
N PRO A 45 16.44 -4.63 -12.82
CA PRO A 45 15.75 -5.27 -13.94
C PRO A 45 14.99 -4.22 -14.75
N LEU A 46 14.94 -4.40 -16.07
CA LEU A 46 14.11 -3.56 -16.93
C LEU A 46 12.61 -3.80 -16.66
N LEU A 47 12.23 -5.03 -16.31
CA LEU A 47 10.84 -5.41 -16.03
C LEU A 47 10.71 -5.86 -14.58
N SER A 48 9.73 -5.30 -13.87
CA SER A 48 9.38 -5.70 -12.50
C SER A 48 8.68 -7.06 -12.47
N THR A 49 8.60 -7.67 -11.29
CA THR A 49 7.79 -8.87 -11.04
C THR A 49 6.34 -8.68 -11.46
N SER A 50 5.74 -7.53 -11.13
CA SER A 50 4.39 -7.15 -11.54
C SER A 50 4.22 -7.09 -13.06
N SER A 51 5.24 -6.64 -13.80
CA SER A 51 5.22 -6.60 -15.27
C SER A 51 5.21 -8.00 -15.87
N TRP A 52 5.97 -8.93 -15.29
CA TRP A 52 5.94 -10.34 -15.70
C TRP A 52 4.59 -11.00 -15.38
N ALA A 53 4.02 -10.73 -14.20
CA ALA A 53 2.67 -11.19 -13.84
C ALA A 53 1.62 -10.74 -14.86
N ILE A 54 1.64 -9.46 -15.25
CA ILE A 54 0.78 -8.92 -16.31
C ILE A 54 1.00 -9.65 -17.64
N PHE A 55 2.25 -9.87 -18.04
CA PHE A 55 2.57 -10.55 -19.30
C PHE A 55 2.05 -11.98 -19.34
N PHE A 56 2.25 -12.76 -18.27
CA PHE A 56 1.71 -14.11 -18.17
C PHE A 56 0.18 -14.11 -18.12
N GLY A 57 -0.43 -13.12 -17.46
CA GLY A 57 -1.88 -12.91 -17.46
C GLY A 57 -2.42 -12.66 -18.87
N LEU A 58 -1.78 -11.77 -19.63
CA LEU A 58 -2.14 -11.46 -21.02
C LEU A 58 -1.97 -12.70 -21.92
N LEU A 59 -0.88 -13.44 -21.76
CA LEU A 59 -0.64 -14.68 -22.50
C LEU A 59 -1.71 -15.73 -22.18
N SER A 60 -2.03 -15.91 -20.90
CA SER A 60 -3.08 -16.84 -20.46
C SER A 60 -4.45 -16.43 -21.02
N GLY A 61 -4.80 -15.14 -20.97
CA GLY A 61 -6.05 -14.64 -21.54
C GLY A 61 -6.14 -14.80 -23.04
N ALA A 62 -5.05 -14.53 -23.77
CA ALA A 62 -4.98 -14.75 -25.21
C ALA A 62 -5.15 -16.23 -25.56
N LEU A 63 -4.48 -17.14 -24.84
CA LEU A 63 -4.59 -18.58 -25.04
C LEU A 63 -6.01 -19.08 -24.77
N LEU A 64 -6.65 -18.63 -23.69
CA LEU A 64 -8.04 -18.97 -23.41
C LEU A 64 -8.98 -18.42 -24.49
N ALA A 65 -8.72 -17.22 -25.01
CA ALA A 65 -9.51 -16.59 -26.08
C ALA A 65 -9.43 -17.37 -27.39
N LEU A 66 -8.27 -18.00 -27.67
CA LEU A 66 -8.12 -18.90 -28.81
C LEU A 66 -8.86 -20.23 -28.62
N VAL A 67 -9.03 -20.69 -27.37
CA VAL A 67 -9.74 -21.94 -27.07
C VAL A 67 -11.26 -21.74 -27.07
N SER A 68 -11.78 -20.70 -26.41
CA SER A 68 -13.21 -20.42 -26.35
C SER A 68 -13.51 -19.03 -25.78
N GLU A 69 -14.26 -18.21 -26.51
CA GLU A 69 -14.70 -16.88 -26.06
C GLU A 69 -15.61 -16.96 -24.81
N VAL A 70 -16.51 -17.93 -24.75
CA VAL A 70 -17.42 -18.14 -23.61
C VAL A 70 -16.65 -18.41 -22.31
N ARG A 71 -15.53 -19.14 -22.39
CA ARG A 71 -14.72 -19.46 -21.19
C ARG A 71 -13.94 -18.28 -20.68
N VAL A 72 -13.42 -17.46 -21.59
CA VAL A 72 -12.68 -16.24 -21.23
C VAL A 72 -13.57 -15.26 -20.49
N GLN A 73 -14.82 -15.11 -20.95
CA GLN A 73 -15.83 -14.32 -20.26
C GLN A 73 -16.19 -14.92 -18.89
N GLY A 74 -16.24 -16.25 -18.79
CA GLY A 74 -16.45 -16.97 -17.52
C GLY A 74 -15.29 -16.86 -16.52
N ALA A 75 -14.07 -16.56 -16.99
CA ALA A 75 -12.88 -16.40 -16.15
C ALA A 75 -12.81 -15.03 -15.44
N GLY A 76 -13.82 -14.17 -15.60
CA GLY A 76 -13.96 -12.95 -14.81
C GLY A 76 -14.16 -13.29 -13.32
N LEU A 77 -13.25 -12.83 -12.46
CA LEU A 77 -13.39 -12.92 -11.02
C LEU A 77 -14.52 -12.03 -10.52
N ASP A 78 -15.26 -12.55 -9.55
CA ASP A 78 -16.18 -11.75 -8.76
C ASP A 78 -15.40 -10.63 -8.04
N PRO A 79 -15.76 -9.35 -8.26
CA PRO A 79 -15.16 -8.21 -7.58
C PRO A 79 -15.16 -8.33 -6.04
N GLN A 80 -16.10 -9.10 -5.47
CA GLN A 80 -16.16 -9.36 -4.02
C GLN A 80 -15.00 -10.22 -3.53
N ILE A 81 -14.55 -11.20 -4.31
CA ILE A 81 -13.39 -12.05 -3.95
C ILE A 81 -12.11 -11.22 -3.90
N LEU A 82 -11.97 -10.25 -4.83
CA LEU A 82 -10.86 -9.30 -4.81
C LEU A 82 -10.89 -8.43 -3.53
N PHE A 83 -12.07 -7.91 -3.18
CA PHE A 83 -12.24 -6.98 -2.07
C PHE A 83 -12.15 -7.62 -0.69
N LEU A 84 -12.75 -8.81 -0.49
CA LEU A 84 -12.78 -9.51 0.79
C LEU A 84 -11.61 -10.49 0.96
N GLY A 85 -11.10 -11.06 -0.13
CA GLY A 85 -10.08 -12.11 -0.06
C GLY A 85 -8.65 -11.59 -0.25
N LEU A 86 -8.42 -10.82 -1.31
CA LEU A 86 -7.07 -10.51 -1.78
C LEU A 86 -6.52 -9.18 -1.27
N LEU A 87 -7.37 -8.16 -1.12
CA LEU A 87 -6.99 -6.84 -0.62
C LEU A 87 -6.56 -6.83 0.87
N PRO A 88 -7.26 -7.51 1.81
CA PRO A 88 -6.92 -7.40 3.23
C PRO A 88 -5.50 -7.88 3.59
N PRO A 89 -4.99 -9.03 3.08
CA PRO A 89 -3.60 -9.44 3.35
C PRO A 89 -2.56 -8.43 2.86
N ILE A 90 -2.77 -7.81 1.69
CA ILE A 90 -1.87 -6.80 1.11
C ILE A 90 -1.84 -5.56 2.00
N ILE A 91 -3.02 -5.06 2.37
CA ILE A 91 -3.16 -3.85 3.18
C ILE A 91 -2.62 -4.07 4.60
N LEU A 92 -2.83 -5.26 5.17
CA LEU A 92 -2.30 -5.64 6.48
C LEU A 92 -0.76 -5.65 6.47
N GLU A 93 -0.15 -6.20 5.42
CA GLU A 93 1.31 -6.23 5.23
C GLU A 93 1.89 -4.83 5.10
N ALA A 94 1.25 -3.99 4.28
CA ALA A 94 1.63 -2.60 4.10
C ALA A 94 1.59 -1.83 5.43
N GLY A 95 0.53 -2.00 6.22
CA GLY A 95 0.42 -1.43 7.57
C GLY A 95 1.50 -1.94 8.52
N PHE A 96 1.76 -3.24 8.52
CA PHE A 96 2.78 -3.87 9.36
C PHE A 96 4.20 -3.37 9.03
N ASN A 97 4.50 -3.13 7.76
CA ASN A 97 5.82 -2.66 7.30
C ASN A 97 6.03 -1.15 7.39
N THR A 98 5.01 -0.38 7.78
CA THR A 98 5.06 1.09 7.86
C THR A 98 6.09 1.59 8.89
N GLN A 99 6.45 0.78 9.90
CA GLN A 99 7.29 1.22 11.03
C GLN A 99 8.82 1.17 10.82
N ARG A 100 9.35 1.66 9.69
CA ARG A 100 10.81 1.88 9.58
C ARG A 100 11.20 3.19 10.27
N LYS A 101 12.30 3.28 11.04
CA LYS A 101 12.76 4.52 11.73
C LYS A 101 12.72 5.79 10.87
N GLY A 102 12.97 5.68 9.56
CA GLY A 102 12.92 6.80 8.63
C GLY A 102 11.51 7.27 8.20
N PHE A 103 10.48 6.44 8.40
CA PHE A 103 9.07 6.80 8.21
C PHE A 103 8.62 7.80 9.27
N PHE A 104 8.86 7.52 10.56
CA PHE A 104 8.42 8.39 11.66
C PHE A 104 9.17 9.73 11.70
N SER A 105 10.46 9.76 11.34
CA SER A 105 11.21 11.02 11.20
C SER A 105 10.60 11.95 10.14
N ASN A 106 9.86 11.42 9.17
CA ASN A 106 9.24 12.17 8.07
C ASN A 106 7.72 12.15 8.11
N PHE A 107 7.13 11.68 9.22
CA PHE A 107 5.72 11.33 9.33
C PHE A 107 4.77 12.44 8.86
N PHE A 108 5.04 13.68 9.26
CA PHE A 108 4.20 14.82 8.88
C PHE A 108 4.17 15.06 7.37
N ALA A 109 5.31 14.96 6.68
CA ALA A 109 5.35 15.15 5.23
C ALA A 109 4.68 13.99 4.49
N ILE A 110 4.84 12.76 5.01
CA ILE A 110 4.19 11.58 4.47
C ILE A 110 2.66 11.72 4.61
N LEU A 111 2.18 12.14 5.78
CA LEU A 111 0.75 12.37 6.03
C LEU A 111 0.18 13.49 5.14
N LEU A 112 0.95 14.57 4.96
CA LEU A 112 0.58 15.66 4.06
C LEU A 112 0.42 15.15 2.61
N LEU A 113 1.40 14.40 2.10
CA LEU A 113 1.33 13.83 0.75
C LEU A 113 0.22 12.78 0.61
N ALA A 114 0.03 11.92 1.60
CA ALA A 114 -0.93 10.81 1.54
C ALA A 114 -2.39 11.20 1.79
N ILE A 115 -2.68 12.22 2.61
CA ILE A 115 -4.06 12.66 2.84
C ILE A 115 -4.38 13.84 1.94
N VAL A 116 -3.64 14.94 2.09
CA VAL A 116 -3.92 16.18 1.34
C VAL A 116 -3.60 15.97 -0.13
N GLY A 117 -2.51 15.27 -0.44
CA GLY A 117 -2.16 14.99 -1.83
C GLY A 117 -3.19 14.11 -2.53
N THR A 118 -3.71 13.08 -1.89
CA THR A 118 -4.75 12.21 -2.46
C THR A 118 -6.07 12.94 -2.68
N LEU A 119 -6.46 13.80 -1.73
CA LEU A 119 -7.62 14.69 -1.89
C LEU A 119 -7.43 15.64 -3.07
N LEU A 120 -6.29 16.32 -3.14
CA LEU A 120 -5.97 17.23 -4.25
C LEU A 120 -5.93 16.49 -5.58
N ALA A 121 -5.31 15.30 -5.64
CA ALA A 121 -5.25 14.49 -6.84
C ALA A 121 -6.66 14.03 -7.29
N THR A 122 -7.53 13.66 -6.35
CA THR A 122 -8.92 13.26 -6.61
C THR A 122 -9.70 14.42 -7.22
N PHE A 123 -9.69 15.58 -6.56
CA PHE A 123 -10.42 16.75 -7.04
C PHE A 123 -9.83 17.35 -8.31
N ALA A 124 -8.50 17.37 -8.46
CA ALA A 124 -7.84 17.85 -9.66
C ALA A 124 -8.15 16.93 -10.85
N THR A 125 -8.00 15.61 -10.70
CA THR A 125 -8.30 14.67 -11.78
C THR A 125 -9.78 14.71 -12.16
N GLY A 126 -10.69 14.65 -11.19
CA GLY A 126 -12.12 14.76 -11.43
C GLY A 126 -12.51 16.11 -12.07
N GLY A 127 -11.95 17.22 -11.57
CA GLY A 127 -12.18 18.56 -12.12
C GLY A 127 -11.69 18.72 -13.55
N ILE A 128 -10.50 18.20 -13.88
CA ILE A 128 -9.97 18.20 -15.25
C ILE A 128 -10.87 17.38 -16.18
N LEU A 129 -11.35 16.20 -15.74
CA LEU A 129 -12.26 15.37 -16.54
C LEU A 129 -13.61 16.07 -16.78
N ILE A 130 -14.19 16.71 -15.76
CA ILE A 130 -15.42 17.51 -15.92
C ILE A 130 -15.18 18.64 -16.94
N TRP A 131 -14.06 19.35 -16.82
CA TRP A 131 -13.71 20.44 -17.72
C TRP A 131 -13.58 19.96 -19.18
N LEU A 132 -12.87 18.86 -19.41
CA LEU A 132 -12.71 18.26 -20.73
C LEU A 132 -14.04 17.73 -21.31
N GLY A 133 -14.91 17.18 -20.46
CA GLY A 133 -16.25 16.75 -20.84
C GLY A 133 -17.13 17.93 -21.29
N ASN A 134 -17.09 19.03 -20.55
CA ASN A 134 -17.83 20.25 -20.89
C ASN A 134 -17.35 20.88 -22.20
N MET A 135 -16.07 20.74 -22.54
CA MET A 135 -15.53 21.15 -23.84
C MET A 135 -15.88 20.19 -24.99
N GLY A 136 -16.54 19.06 -24.71
CA GLY A 136 -16.91 18.05 -25.71
C GLY A 136 -15.72 17.24 -26.24
N ILE A 137 -14.57 17.26 -25.56
CA ILE A 137 -13.36 16.52 -25.96
C ILE A 137 -13.50 15.04 -25.60
N ILE A 138 -14.13 14.76 -24.45
CA ILE A 138 -14.33 13.42 -23.90
C ILE A 138 -15.81 13.21 -23.53
N THR A 139 -16.18 11.97 -23.20
CA THR A 139 -17.50 11.64 -22.67
C THR A 139 -17.83 12.49 -21.43
N GLN A 140 -19.03 13.08 -21.43
CA GLN A 140 -19.51 13.88 -20.31
C GLN A 140 -19.90 12.99 -19.13
N LEU A 141 -19.01 12.91 -18.15
CA LEU A 141 -19.29 12.29 -16.86
C LEU A 141 -20.05 13.26 -15.96
N THR A 142 -20.90 12.73 -15.11
CA THR A 142 -21.44 13.52 -13.99
C THR A 142 -20.30 13.89 -13.03
N SER A 143 -20.48 14.98 -12.28
CA SER A 143 -19.42 15.41 -11.35
C SER A 143 -19.13 14.36 -10.27
N ALA A 144 -20.17 13.66 -9.79
CA ALA A 144 -20.02 12.55 -8.85
C ALA A 144 -19.21 11.39 -9.46
N GLU A 145 -19.50 10.97 -10.70
CA GLU A 145 -18.74 9.93 -11.40
C GLU A 145 -17.29 10.36 -11.66
N ALA A 146 -17.05 11.64 -11.98
CA ALA A 146 -15.71 12.16 -12.22
C ALA A 146 -14.86 12.19 -10.95
N PHE A 147 -15.42 12.58 -9.80
CA PHE A 147 -14.70 12.54 -8.51
C PHE A 147 -14.57 11.11 -7.96
N LEU A 148 -15.57 10.25 -8.18
CA LEU A 148 -15.46 8.81 -7.94
C LEU A 148 -14.27 8.23 -8.71
N TYR A 149 -14.17 8.55 -10.00
CA TYR A 149 -13.05 8.12 -10.82
C TYR A 149 -11.72 8.75 -10.39
N GLY A 150 -11.72 10.04 -10.02
CA GLY A 150 -10.56 10.70 -9.45
C GLY A 150 -10.04 9.99 -8.18
N SER A 151 -10.95 9.45 -7.36
CA SER A 151 -10.58 8.77 -6.11
C SER A 151 -9.96 7.41 -6.35
N LEU A 152 -10.55 6.57 -7.20
CA LEU A 152 -9.99 5.24 -7.50
C LEU A 152 -8.64 5.35 -8.20
N ILE A 153 -8.49 6.30 -9.13
CA ILE A 153 -7.23 6.46 -9.86
C ILE A 153 -6.18 7.11 -8.98
N SER A 154 -6.52 7.77 -7.87
CA SER A 154 -5.54 8.40 -6.99
C SER A 154 -4.69 7.40 -6.20
N ALA A 155 -5.13 6.15 -6.03
CA ALA A 155 -4.31 5.07 -5.48
C ALA A 155 -3.02 4.87 -6.30
N ILE A 156 -1.90 4.65 -5.64
CA ILE A 156 -0.57 4.58 -6.25
C ILE A 156 0.09 3.31 -5.77
N ASP A 157 0.67 2.56 -6.68
CA ASP A 157 1.41 1.35 -6.35
C ASP A 157 2.91 1.54 -6.56
N PRO A 158 3.71 1.47 -5.49
CA PRO A 158 5.13 1.71 -5.56
C PRO A 158 5.93 0.41 -5.74
N VAL A 159 5.31 -0.76 -5.91
CA VAL A 159 6.01 -2.06 -5.87
C VAL A 159 7.14 -2.12 -6.90
N ALA A 160 6.87 -1.73 -8.14
CA ALA A 160 7.88 -1.70 -9.20
C ALA A 160 8.97 -0.66 -8.93
N THR A 161 8.62 0.54 -8.45
CA THR A 161 9.57 1.62 -8.19
C THR A 161 10.45 1.35 -6.98
N LEU A 162 9.90 0.80 -5.90
CA LEU A 162 10.63 0.45 -4.68
C LEU A 162 11.62 -0.70 -4.90
N LEU A 163 11.29 -1.67 -5.76
CA LEU A 163 12.23 -2.72 -6.15
C LEU A 163 13.46 -2.10 -6.82
N VAL A 164 13.24 -1.18 -7.75
CA VAL A 164 14.32 -0.46 -8.43
C VAL A 164 15.10 0.43 -7.44
N PHE A 165 14.42 1.11 -6.52
CA PHE A 165 15.09 1.93 -5.48
C PHE A 165 16.00 1.09 -4.60
N LYS A 166 15.55 -0.11 -4.19
CA LYS A 166 16.35 -1.04 -3.39
C LYS A 166 17.60 -1.49 -4.16
N LYS A 167 17.46 -1.82 -5.44
CA LYS A 167 18.58 -2.26 -6.31
C LYS A 167 19.56 -1.13 -6.63
N CYS A 168 19.06 0.08 -6.87
CA CYS A 168 19.88 1.27 -7.15
C CYS A 168 20.41 1.97 -5.89
N ARG A 169 20.12 1.44 -4.69
CA ARG A 169 20.47 2.04 -3.39
C ARG A 169 20.07 3.52 -3.30
N ALA A 170 18.84 3.81 -3.70
CA ALA A 170 18.30 5.16 -3.67
C ALA A 170 18.35 5.74 -2.25
N PRO A 171 18.45 7.08 -2.09
CA PRO A 171 18.50 7.73 -0.80
C PRO A 171 17.36 7.31 0.13
N SER A 172 17.66 7.03 1.39
CA SER A 172 16.68 6.53 2.37
C SER A 172 15.50 7.49 2.56
N LEU A 173 15.71 8.81 2.50
CA LEU A 173 14.64 9.81 2.54
C LEU A 173 13.63 9.64 1.41
N LEU A 174 14.11 9.46 0.18
CA LEU A 174 13.27 9.28 -1.00
C LEU A 174 12.49 7.97 -0.93
N PHE A 175 13.17 6.88 -0.57
CA PHE A 175 12.53 5.58 -0.36
C PHE A 175 11.39 5.67 0.66
N ASN A 176 11.65 6.27 1.84
CA ASN A 176 10.67 6.36 2.91
C ASN A 176 9.48 7.26 2.56
N LEU A 177 9.70 8.35 1.82
CA LEU A 177 8.64 9.24 1.36
C LEU A 177 7.71 8.53 0.37
N VAL A 178 8.26 7.90 -0.68
CA VAL A 178 7.46 7.21 -1.70
C VAL A 178 6.75 5.99 -1.13
N PHE A 179 7.44 5.20 -0.31
CA PHE A 179 6.84 4.04 0.38
C PHE A 179 5.70 4.48 1.29
N GLY A 180 5.96 5.45 2.18
CA GLY A 180 4.96 5.90 3.15
C GLY A 180 3.77 6.60 2.50
N GLU A 181 4.01 7.41 1.46
CA GLU A 181 2.96 8.06 0.70
C GLU A 181 2.03 7.02 0.08
N SER A 182 2.59 6.06 -0.66
CA SER A 182 1.79 5.11 -1.45
C SER A 182 0.97 4.20 -0.53
N VAL A 183 1.57 3.72 0.55
CA VAL A 183 0.91 2.86 1.54
C VAL A 183 -0.28 3.56 2.21
N LEU A 184 -0.12 4.81 2.66
CA LEU A 184 -1.22 5.56 3.29
C LEU A 184 -2.24 6.06 2.26
N ASN A 185 -1.78 6.48 1.08
CA ASN A 185 -2.62 6.96 -0.02
C ASN A 185 -3.64 5.89 -0.43
N ASP A 186 -3.22 4.63 -0.54
CA ASP A 186 -4.11 3.54 -0.91
C ASP A 186 -5.29 3.41 0.06
N ALA A 187 -5.01 3.45 1.36
CA ALA A 187 -6.05 3.40 2.38
C ALA A 187 -7.00 4.62 2.31
N VAL A 188 -6.47 5.82 2.05
CA VAL A 188 -7.27 7.05 1.90
C VAL A 188 -8.11 7.01 0.63
N ALA A 189 -7.54 6.60 -0.51
CA ALA A 189 -8.19 6.52 -1.80
C ALA A 189 -9.39 5.55 -1.78
N ILE A 190 -9.24 4.41 -1.12
CA ILE A 190 -10.33 3.44 -0.91
C ILE A 190 -11.50 4.09 -0.15
N VAL A 191 -11.25 4.88 0.89
CA VAL A 191 -12.33 5.53 1.66
C VAL A 191 -13.03 6.60 0.84
N ILE A 192 -12.27 7.40 0.09
CA ILE A 192 -12.86 8.42 -0.78
C ILE A 192 -13.71 7.74 -1.87
N PHE A 193 -13.23 6.62 -2.44
CA PHE A 193 -13.98 5.83 -3.40
C PHE A 193 -15.30 5.31 -2.82
N THR A 194 -15.29 4.66 -1.66
CA THR A 194 -16.52 4.12 -1.06
C THR A 194 -17.53 5.22 -0.72
N LEU A 195 -17.05 6.41 -0.31
CA LEU A 195 -17.89 7.58 -0.08
C LEU A 195 -18.59 8.06 -1.35
N PHE A 196 -17.84 8.24 -2.44
CA PHE A 196 -18.43 8.66 -3.72
C PHE A 196 -19.28 7.55 -4.34
N GLN A 197 -18.93 6.28 -4.15
CA GLN A 197 -19.70 5.14 -4.66
C GLN A 197 -21.10 5.12 -4.03
N ARG A 198 -21.17 5.22 -2.69
CA ARG A 198 -22.45 5.37 -1.97
C ARG A 198 -23.23 6.62 -2.39
N PHE A 199 -22.52 7.71 -2.71
CA PHE A 199 -23.16 8.94 -3.18
C PHE A 199 -23.77 8.77 -4.58
N VAL A 200 -23.07 8.14 -5.51
CA VAL A 200 -23.59 7.82 -6.85
C VAL A 200 -24.76 6.84 -6.77
N GLU A 201 -24.67 5.81 -5.93
CA GLU A 201 -25.74 4.84 -5.70
C GLU A 201 -27.01 5.45 -5.10
N SER A 202 -26.87 6.51 -4.31
CA SER A 202 -28.01 7.28 -3.78
C SER A 202 -28.75 8.12 -4.84
N GLY A 203 -28.29 8.09 -6.11
CA GLY A 203 -28.88 8.82 -7.23
C GLY A 203 -28.40 10.26 -7.36
N ASN A 204 -27.41 10.69 -6.56
CA ASN A 204 -26.87 12.04 -6.63
C ASN A 204 -25.78 12.14 -7.71
N THR A 205 -25.93 13.09 -8.63
CA THR A 205 -25.00 13.29 -9.76
C THR A 205 -24.11 14.53 -9.60
N ASP A 206 -24.56 15.50 -8.80
CA ASP A 206 -23.95 16.82 -8.71
C ASP A 206 -23.24 17.03 -7.36
N VAL A 207 -21.93 17.29 -7.42
CA VAL A 207 -21.08 17.57 -6.28
C VAL A 207 -20.79 19.07 -6.27
N ASN A 208 -21.55 19.79 -5.45
CA ASN A 208 -21.30 21.21 -5.21
C ASN A 208 -20.20 21.40 -4.14
N ALA A 209 -19.65 22.61 -4.00
CA ALA A 209 -18.57 22.90 -3.05
C ALA A 209 -18.93 22.54 -1.59
N GLN A 210 -20.20 22.73 -1.20
CA GLN A 210 -20.71 22.33 0.12
C GLN A 210 -20.70 20.81 0.31
N VAL A 211 -21.10 20.06 -0.73
CA VAL A 211 -21.09 18.59 -0.71
C VAL A 211 -19.65 18.09 -0.65
N ALA A 212 -18.74 18.68 -1.43
CA ALA A 212 -17.31 18.35 -1.38
C ALA A 212 -16.72 18.58 0.03
N MET A 213 -17.02 19.72 0.66
CA MET A 213 -16.58 20.00 2.03
C MET A 213 -17.17 19.00 3.04
N PHE A 214 -18.46 18.67 2.91
CA PHE A 214 -19.11 17.65 3.74
C PHE A 214 -18.45 16.27 3.56
N MET A 215 -18.12 15.88 2.32
CA MET A 215 -17.41 14.62 2.04
C MET A 215 -16.02 14.59 2.67
N VAL A 216 -15.27 15.69 2.64
CA VAL A 216 -13.96 15.80 3.30
C VAL A 216 -14.09 15.65 4.82
N PHE A 217 -15.11 16.27 5.43
CA PHE A 217 -15.37 16.10 6.86
C PHE A 217 -15.76 14.66 7.19
N ARG A 218 -16.62 14.03 6.37
CA ARG A 218 -17.03 12.64 6.53
C ARG A 218 -15.87 11.66 6.36
N LEU A 219 -14.96 11.93 5.42
CA LEU A 219 -13.71 11.19 5.26
C LEU A 219 -12.89 11.23 6.55
N LEU A 220 -12.72 12.42 7.12
CA LEU A 220 -11.96 12.58 8.37
C LEU A 220 -12.64 11.85 9.53
N SER A 221 -13.97 11.94 9.66
CA SER A 221 -14.70 11.25 10.72
C SER A 221 -14.64 9.72 10.59
N ILE A 222 -14.82 9.19 9.37
CA ILE A 222 -14.68 7.74 9.10
C ILE A 222 -13.24 7.31 9.34
N GLY A 223 -12.26 8.13 8.94
CA GLY A 223 -10.84 7.88 9.15
C GLY A 223 -10.50 7.74 10.63
N VAL A 224 -10.84 8.75 11.43
CA VAL A 224 -10.62 8.76 12.87
C VAL A 224 -11.39 7.62 13.55
N GLY A 225 -12.64 7.37 13.16
CA GLY A 225 -13.44 6.27 13.70
C GLY A 225 -12.82 4.89 13.42
N SER A 226 -12.34 4.66 12.21
CA SER A 226 -11.70 3.39 11.81
C SER A 226 -10.38 3.16 12.57
N VAL A 227 -9.58 4.21 12.76
CA VAL A 227 -8.34 4.18 13.57
C VAL A 227 -8.66 3.90 15.04
N ALA A 228 -9.66 4.58 15.60
CA ALA A 228 -10.04 4.40 17.00
C ALA A 228 -10.57 2.99 17.27
N LEU A 229 -11.40 2.45 16.38
CA LEU A 229 -11.98 1.12 16.50
C LEU A 229 -10.93 0.01 16.35
N SER A 230 -10.09 0.09 15.31
CA SER A 230 -8.97 -0.85 15.14
C SER A 230 -8.01 -0.78 16.32
N GLY A 231 -7.73 0.43 16.82
CA GLY A 231 -6.96 0.63 18.05
C GLY A 231 -7.59 -0.07 19.24
N ALA A 232 -8.88 0.13 19.51
CA ALA A 232 -9.57 -0.50 20.64
C ALA A 232 -9.50 -2.03 20.60
N ILE A 233 -9.70 -2.64 19.42
CA ILE A 233 -9.65 -4.10 19.23
C ILE A 233 -8.21 -4.61 19.38
N CYS A 234 -7.24 -3.96 18.73
CA CYS A 234 -5.83 -4.35 18.80
C CYS A 234 -5.26 -4.16 20.21
N TYR A 235 -5.57 -3.07 20.91
CA TYR A 235 -5.15 -2.86 22.29
C TYR A 235 -5.73 -3.90 23.24
N SER A 236 -7.02 -4.24 23.05
CA SER A 236 -7.65 -5.32 23.81
C SER A 236 -6.93 -6.65 23.57
N SER A 237 -6.67 -7.01 22.31
CA SER A 237 -5.93 -8.22 21.94
C SER A 237 -4.50 -8.24 22.51
N ALA A 238 -3.77 -7.13 22.43
CA ALA A 238 -2.43 -7.00 22.99
C ALA A 238 -2.44 -7.15 24.52
N TYR A 239 -3.44 -6.56 25.19
CA TYR A 239 -3.65 -6.72 26.63
C TYR A 239 -3.92 -8.18 27.00
N PHE A 240 -4.76 -8.89 26.25
CA PHE A 240 -5.01 -10.31 26.46
C PHE A 240 -3.73 -11.14 26.29
N LEU A 241 -2.97 -10.94 25.22
CA LEU A 241 -1.70 -11.66 24.98
C LEU A 241 -0.68 -11.44 26.11
N ARG A 242 -0.63 -10.22 26.66
CA ARG A 242 0.29 -9.88 27.75
C ARG A 242 -0.09 -10.51 29.09
N HIS A 243 -1.39 -10.60 29.39
CA HIS A 243 -1.91 -11.17 30.64
C HIS A 243 -2.25 -12.66 30.55
N SER A 244 -2.08 -13.26 29.37
CA SER A 244 -2.25 -14.70 29.18
C SER A 244 -1.13 -15.50 29.85
N ASP A 245 -1.40 -16.77 30.14
CA ASP A 245 -0.43 -17.66 30.77
C ASP A 245 0.90 -17.69 29.98
N PRO A 246 2.05 -17.69 30.68
CA PRO A 246 3.36 -17.80 30.04
C PRO A 246 3.52 -19.05 29.16
N ALA A 247 2.72 -20.10 29.42
CA ALA A 247 2.65 -21.31 28.60
C ALA A 247 2.18 -21.02 27.16
N LEU A 248 1.35 -19.99 26.94
CA LEU A 248 0.88 -19.61 25.61
C LEU A 248 2.04 -19.21 24.68
N ARG A 249 3.12 -18.65 25.24
CA ARG A 249 4.33 -18.27 24.49
C ARG A 249 5.11 -19.44 23.92
N GLN A 250 4.84 -20.66 24.40
CA GLN A 250 5.45 -21.88 23.87
C GLN A 250 4.71 -22.41 22.63
N HIS A 251 3.55 -21.84 22.29
CA HIS A 251 2.70 -22.30 21.21
C HIS A 251 2.45 -21.19 20.17
N PRO A 252 3.35 -21.04 19.18
CA PRO A 252 3.26 -19.99 18.17
C PRO A 252 1.92 -19.94 17.43
N ILE A 253 1.30 -21.09 17.17
CA ILE A 253 0.04 -21.17 16.42
C ILE A 253 -1.08 -20.37 17.11
N TYR A 254 -1.19 -20.42 18.44
CA TYR A 254 -2.24 -19.70 19.16
C TYR A 254 -1.98 -18.19 19.19
N GLU A 255 -0.72 -17.77 19.42
CA GLU A 255 -0.35 -16.35 19.38
C GLU A 255 -0.68 -15.72 18.02
N MET A 256 -0.30 -16.42 16.94
CA MET A 256 -0.57 -16.06 15.56
C MET A 256 -2.08 -15.94 15.27
N SER A 257 -2.85 -16.92 15.75
CA SER A 257 -4.30 -16.97 15.52
C SER A 257 -5.00 -15.79 16.19
N ILE A 258 -4.60 -15.42 17.41
CA ILE A 258 -5.15 -14.25 18.12
C ILE A 258 -4.89 -12.96 17.34
N ILE A 259 -3.66 -12.80 16.81
CA ILE A 259 -3.29 -11.62 16.02
C ILE A 259 -4.14 -11.54 14.74
N LEU A 260 -4.20 -12.62 13.97
CA LEU A 260 -4.98 -12.65 12.72
C LEU A 260 -6.47 -12.42 12.96
N LEU A 261 -7.03 -13.05 13.99
CA LEU A 261 -8.43 -12.87 14.34
C LEU A 261 -8.72 -11.43 14.81
N SER A 262 -7.79 -10.79 15.53
CA SER A 262 -7.95 -9.39 15.94
C SER A 262 -7.99 -8.43 14.75
N CYS A 263 -7.20 -8.71 13.70
CA CYS A 263 -7.22 -7.96 12.46
C CYS A 263 -8.56 -8.15 11.73
N TYR A 264 -9.02 -9.39 11.57
CA TYR A 264 -10.29 -9.67 10.90
C TYR A 264 -11.51 -9.14 11.68
N ALA A 265 -11.46 -9.20 13.02
CA ALA A 265 -12.47 -8.58 13.87
C ALA A 265 -12.52 -7.06 13.68
N SER A 266 -11.37 -6.41 13.50
CA SER A 266 -11.31 -4.96 13.20
C SER A 266 -11.96 -4.62 11.86
N TYR A 267 -11.76 -5.46 10.84
CA TYR A 267 -12.43 -5.32 9.55
C TYR A 267 -13.95 -5.40 9.68
N LEU A 268 -14.46 -6.48 10.28
CA LEU A 268 -15.89 -6.72 10.42
C LEU A 268 -16.58 -5.71 11.33
N ALA A 269 -15.93 -5.32 12.43
CA ALA A 269 -16.47 -4.31 13.34
C ALA A 269 -16.59 -2.96 12.63
N ALA A 270 -15.59 -2.57 11.84
CA ALA A 270 -15.65 -1.32 11.10
C ALA A 270 -16.78 -1.32 10.07
N ASP A 271 -17.00 -2.43 9.36
CA ASP A 271 -18.11 -2.54 8.42
C ASP A 271 -19.47 -2.44 9.12
N LEU A 272 -19.63 -3.06 10.29
CA LEU A 272 -20.84 -2.99 11.11
C LEU A 272 -21.18 -1.57 11.60
N PHE A 273 -20.16 -0.76 11.90
CA PHE A 273 -20.32 0.64 12.32
C PHE A 273 -20.36 1.64 11.15
N GLU A 274 -20.51 1.16 9.91
CA GLU A 274 -20.45 1.96 8.68
C GLU A 274 -19.14 2.76 8.51
N LEU A 275 -18.07 2.29 9.14
CA LEU A 275 -16.70 2.79 8.99
C LEU A 275 -16.00 2.05 7.84
N SER A 276 -14.70 2.33 7.62
CA SER A 276 -13.93 1.66 6.57
C SER A 276 -13.21 0.43 7.11
N GLY A 277 -13.69 -0.76 6.74
CA GLY A 277 -13.06 -2.03 7.06
C GLY A 277 -11.61 -2.14 6.59
N LEU A 278 -11.33 -1.73 5.34
CA LEU A 278 -9.97 -1.78 4.78
C LEU A 278 -9.02 -0.81 5.48
N LEU A 279 -9.50 0.38 5.87
CA LEU A 279 -8.70 1.31 6.67
C LEU A 279 -8.43 0.76 8.08
N ALA A 280 -9.41 0.08 8.69
CA ALA A 280 -9.23 -0.57 9.99
C ALA A 280 -8.19 -1.70 9.92
N VAL A 281 -8.14 -2.47 8.83
CA VAL A 281 -7.09 -3.50 8.58
C VAL A 281 -5.70 -2.88 8.42
N PHE A 282 -5.61 -1.75 7.72
CA PHE A 282 -4.34 -1.04 7.59
C PHE A 282 -3.77 -0.65 8.96
N PHE A 283 -4.57 0.03 9.78
CA PHE A 283 -4.14 0.50 11.10
C PHE A 283 -3.97 -0.65 12.10
N SER A 284 -4.74 -1.75 11.98
CA SER A 284 -4.49 -2.94 12.79
C SER A 284 -3.09 -3.50 12.51
N GLY A 285 -2.62 -3.52 11.26
CA GLY A 285 -1.24 -3.88 10.91
C GLY A 285 -0.19 -2.99 11.59
N VAL A 286 -0.42 -1.67 11.59
CA VAL A 286 0.44 -0.70 12.29
C VAL A 286 0.48 -0.98 13.79
N PHE A 287 -0.66 -1.23 14.43
CA PHE A 287 -0.74 -1.52 15.87
C PHE A 287 -0.12 -2.88 16.21
N ILE A 288 -0.33 -3.91 15.39
CA ILE A 288 0.25 -5.24 15.56
C ILE A 288 1.78 -5.15 15.55
N ARG A 289 2.36 -4.39 14.61
CA ARG A 289 3.81 -4.18 14.57
C ARG A 289 4.33 -3.49 15.83
N HIS A 290 3.61 -2.49 16.33
CA HIS A 290 4.06 -1.65 17.46
C HIS A 290 3.89 -2.31 18.82
N TYR A 291 2.81 -3.06 19.04
CA TYR A 291 2.42 -3.55 20.36
C TYR A 291 2.52 -5.08 20.46
N HIS A 292 1.93 -5.83 19.51
CA HIS A 292 1.89 -7.29 19.59
C HIS A 292 3.25 -7.94 19.41
N MET A 293 4.11 -7.41 18.53
CA MET A 293 5.43 -8.00 18.27
C MET A 293 6.35 -8.05 19.50
N TYR A 294 6.10 -7.21 20.51
CA TYR A 294 6.84 -7.23 21.77
C TYR A 294 6.22 -8.15 22.84
N ASN A 295 4.98 -8.60 22.64
CA ASN A 295 4.27 -9.45 23.60
C ASN A 295 4.39 -10.95 23.29
N ILE A 296 4.66 -11.29 22.02
CA ILE A 296 4.77 -12.66 21.51
C ILE A 296 6.20 -13.20 21.56
N SER A 297 6.34 -14.51 21.37
CA SER A 297 7.65 -15.14 21.24
C SER A 297 8.40 -14.68 19.97
N LYS A 298 9.74 -14.67 20.00
CA LYS A 298 10.57 -14.33 18.81
C LYS A 298 10.30 -15.26 17.63
N ALA A 299 10.06 -16.55 17.89
CA ALA A 299 9.73 -17.53 16.87
C ALA A 299 8.38 -17.20 16.18
N SER A 300 7.37 -16.81 16.98
CA SER A 300 6.06 -16.39 16.47
C SER A 300 6.16 -15.08 15.69
N ALA A 301 6.92 -14.10 16.17
CA ALA A 301 7.12 -12.84 15.46
C ALA A 301 7.76 -13.05 14.08
N PHE A 302 8.78 -13.90 14.01
CA PHE A 302 9.41 -14.27 12.75
C PHE A 302 8.43 -14.99 11.81
N ALA A 303 7.71 -15.99 12.33
CA ALA A 303 6.70 -16.73 11.56
C ALA A 303 5.57 -15.82 11.07
N PHE A 304 5.11 -14.86 11.89
CA PHE A 304 4.09 -13.87 11.53
C PHE A 304 4.52 -13.00 10.36
N LYS A 305 5.71 -12.42 10.47
CA LYS A 305 6.28 -11.57 9.43
C LYS A 305 6.39 -12.34 8.12
N GLN A 306 6.91 -13.57 8.16
CA GLN A 306 7.06 -14.38 6.95
C GLN A 306 5.72 -14.77 6.34
N LEU A 307 4.73 -15.17 7.17
CA LEU A 307 3.39 -15.50 6.72
C LEU A 307 2.73 -14.30 6.01
N LEU A 308 2.78 -13.13 6.64
CA LEU A 308 2.14 -11.92 6.14
C LEU A 308 2.77 -11.48 4.80
N SER A 309 4.10 -11.40 4.72
CA SER A 309 4.79 -11.06 3.47
C SER A 309 4.56 -12.11 2.37
N THR A 310 4.48 -13.41 2.70
CA THR A 310 4.20 -14.46 1.70
C THR A 310 2.78 -14.34 1.15
N MET A 311 1.79 -14.09 2.03
CA MET A 311 0.39 -13.91 1.63
C MET A 311 0.19 -12.67 0.75
N ALA A 312 0.79 -11.53 1.15
CA ALA A 312 0.73 -10.30 0.36
C ALA A 312 1.39 -10.48 -1.01
N PHE A 313 2.59 -11.09 -1.06
CA PHE A 313 3.28 -11.36 -2.32
C PHE A 313 2.47 -12.26 -3.28
N LEU A 314 1.84 -13.31 -2.77
CA LEU A 314 0.98 -14.18 -3.58
C LEU A 314 -0.28 -13.44 -4.07
N ALA A 315 -0.91 -12.66 -3.19
CA ALA A 315 -2.10 -11.88 -3.51
C ALA A 315 -1.81 -10.80 -4.57
N GLU A 316 -0.71 -10.06 -4.43
CA GLU A 316 -0.28 -9.05 -5.42
C GLU A 316 -0.02 -9.68 -6.79
N ASN A 317 0.76 -10.78 -6.83
CA ASN A 317 1.03 -11.49 -8.08
C ASN A 317 -0.26 -11.98 -8.75
N PHE A 318 -1.22 -12.45 -7.95
CA PHE A 318 -2.52 -12.87 -8.46
C PHE A 318 -3.32 -11.69 -9.04
N ILE A 319 -3.37 -10.54 -8.37
CA ILE A 319 -4.07 -9.36 -8.90
C ILE A 319 -3.44 -8.88 -10.21
N TYR A 320 -2.11 -8.86 -10.31
CA TYR A 320 -1.42 -8.47 -11.54
C TYR A 320 -1.57 -9.47 -12.69
N LEU A 321 -1.57 -10.77 -12.39
CA LEU A 321 -1.91 -11.81 -13.36
C LEU A 321 -3.34 -11.62 -13.85
N TYR A 322 -4.28 -11.42 -12.93
CA TYR A 322 -5.68 -11.21 -13.26
C TYR A 322 -5.91 -9.92 -14.04
N LEU A 323 -5.18 -8.85 -13.74
CA LEU A 323 -5.18 -7.61 -14.53
C LEU A 323 -4.86 -7.89 -16.00
N GLY A 324 -3.82 -8.70 -16.29
CA GLY A 324 -3.50 -9.11 -17.65
C GLY A 324 -4.58 -9.97 -18.31
N LEU A 325 -5.17 -10.90 -17.56
CA LEU A 325 -6.28 -11.75 -18.01
C LEU A 325 -7.54 -10.93 -18.35
N SER A 326 -7.82 -9.91 -17.53
CA SER A 326 -9.04 -9.11 -17.58
C SER A 326 -9.24 -8.36 -18.90
N VAL A 327 -8.14 -8.06 -19.62
CA VAL A 327 -8.14 -7.48 -20.97
C VAL A 327 -8.97 -8.33 -21.93
N PHE A 328 -8.88 -9.66 -21.80
CA PHE A 328 -9.64 -10.59 -22.60
C PHE A 328 -10.96 -10.98 -21.94
N ALA A 329 -10.97 -11.17 -20.62
CA ALA A 329 -12.17 -11.61 -19.88
C ALA A 329 -13.36 -10.65 -20.05
N TYR A 330 -13.11 -9.34 -20.02
CA TYR A 330 -14.16 -8.32 -20.11
C TYR A 330 -14.20 -7.62 -21.47
N ARG A 331 -13.72 -8.28 -22.53
CA ARG A 331 -13.61 -7.67 -23.87
C ARG A 331 -14.91 -7.01 -24.35
N ASP A 332 -16.06 -7.63 -24.10
CA ASP A 332 -17.38 -7.11 -24.52
C ASP A 332 -17.98 -6.10 -23.55
N SER A 333 -17.44 -6.02 -22.33
CA SER A 333 -17.82 -5.03 -21.32
C SER A 333 -17.00 -3.74 -21.40
N PHE A 334 -16.00 -3.69 -22.29
CA PHE A 334 -15.12 -2.54 -22.46
C PHE A 334 -15.44 -1.73 -23.70
N ILE A 335 -15.66 -0.43 -23.48
CA ILE A 335 -15.76 0.55 -24.55
C ILE A 335 -14.43 1.30 -24.57
N TRP A 336 -13.68 1.11 -25.66
CA TRP A 336 -12.38 1.75 -25.85
C TRP A 336 -12.55 3.14 -26.45
N ASP A 337 -12.71 4.15 -25.58
CA ASP A 337 -12.63 5.55 -25.98
C ASP A 337 -11.19 6.07 -25.83
N TRP A 338 -10.41 5.98 -26.92
CA TRP A 338 -9.03 6.45 -26.92
C TRP A 338 -8.87 7.93 -26.56
N LYS A 339 -9.87 8.77 -26.90
CA LYS A 339 -9.82 10.20 -26.52
C LYS A 339 -9.90 10.33 -25.01
N PHE A 340 -10.84 9.63 -24.38
CA PHE A 340 -10.97 9.60 -22.92
C PHE A 340 -9.69 9.07 -22.27
N ILE A 341 -9.13 7.96 -22.77
CA ILE A 341 -7.94 7.32 -22.20
C ILE A 341 -6.73 8.27 -22.20
N PHE A 342 -6.40 8.87 -23.35
CA PHE A 342 -5.23 9.76 -23.45
C PHE A 342 -5.45 11.07 -22.69
N ALA A 343 -6.65 11.62 -22.73
CA ALA A 343 -7.03 12.80 -21.95
C ALA A 343 -6.87 12.55 -20.45
N ASN A 344 -7.37 11.41 -19.98
CA ASN A 344 -7.29 10.99 -18.59
C ASN A 344 -5.85 10.69 -18.15
N PHE A 345 -5.03 10.08 -19.01
CA PHE A 345 -3.60 9.93 -18.75
C PHE A 345 -2.92 11.29 -18.52
N GLY A 346 -3.17 12.26 -19.41
CA GLY A 346 -2.67 13.62 -19.25
C GLY A 346 -3.20 14.30 -17.97
N ALA A 347 -4.49 14.14 -17.67
CA ALA A 347 -5.11 14.65 -16.46
C ALA A 347 -4.46 14.09 -15.19
N CYS A 348 -4.17 12.79 -15.16
CA CYS A 348 -3.49 12.12 -14.06
C CYS A 348 -2.07 12.68 -13.84
N LEU A 349 -1.28 12.83 -14.90
CA LEU A 349 0.08 13.38 -14.80
C LEU A 349 0.09 14.83 -14.32
N LEU A 350 -0.86 15.63 -14.83
CA LEU A 350 -1.00 17.03 -14.48
C LEU A 350 -1.51 17.20 -13.04
N ALA A 351 -2.54 16.46 -12.64
CA ALA A 351 -3.05 16.42 -11.27
C ALA A 351 -1.96 15.99 -10.28
N ARG A 352 -1.14 15.00 -10.67
CA ARG A 352 0.01 14.58 -9.87
C ARG A 352 1.04 15.71 -9.73
N ALA A 353 1.34 16.44 -10.80
CA ALA A 353 2.27 17.58 -10.72
C ALA A 353 1.74 18.68 -9.79
N PHE A 354 0.45 19.02 -9.92
CA PHE A 354 -0.21 20.03 -9.07
C PHE A 354 -0.29 19.64 -7.60
N ASN A 355 -0.32 18.35 -7.29
CA ASN A 355 -0.24 17.87 -5.92
C ASN A 355 1.24 17.86 -5.42
N THR A 356 2.12 17.13 -6.11
CA THR A 356 3.44 16.79 -5.60
C THR A 356 4.35 18.01 -5.42
N PHE A 357 4.48 18.90 -6.41
CA PHE A 357 5.43 20.03 -6.31
C PHE A 357 5.04 21.04 -5.23
N PRO A 358 3.76 21.49 -5.14
CA PRO A 358 3.36 22.41 -4.08
C PRO A 358 3.41 21.79 -2.68
N LEU A 359 2.99 20.53 -2.52
CA LEU A 359 3.04 19.88 -1.20
C LEU A 359 4.47 19.58 -0.75
N CYS A 360 5.38 19.18 -1.65
CA CYS A 360 6.79 19.05 -1.30
C CYS A 360 7.41 20.41 -0.92
N SER A 361 7.03 21.49 -1.61
CA SER A 361 7.47 22.85 -1.26
C SER A 361 6.94 23.29 0.10
N LEU A 362 5.67 22.98 0.41
CA LEU A 362 5.07 23.24 1.72
C LEU A 362 5.72 22.40 2.83
N ALA A 363 6.01 21.12 2.57
CA ALA A 363 6.71 20.25 3.49
C ALA A 363 8.14 20.73 3.77
N ASN A 364 8.80 21.36 2.80
CA ASN A 364 10.14 21.93 2.96
C ASN A 364 10.17 23.19 3.83
N LEU A 365 9.04 23.89 3.98
CA LEU A 365 8.96 25.12 4.79
C LEU A 365 9.16 24.85 6.30
N GLY A 366 8.82 23.64 6.75
CA GLY A 366 8.96 23.21 8.14
C GLY A 366 10.19 22.33 8.43
N ARG A 367 11.13 22.17 7.48
CA ARG A 367 12.27 21.25 7.60
C ARG A 367 13.60 21.99 7.68
N SER A 368 14.50 21.51 8.53
CA SER A 368 15.90 21.95 8.57
C SER A 368 16.61 21.68 7.24
N GLU A 369 17.61 22.50 6.89
CA GLU A 369 18.36 22.45 5.62
C GLU A 369 18.84 21.03 5.24
N GLN A 370 19.21 20.22 6.23
CA GLN A 370 19.73 18.85 6.04
C GLN A 370 18.63 17.81 5.70
N GLN A 371 17.35 18.14 5.89
CA GLN A 371 16.20 17.24 5.64
C GLN A 371 15.27 17.73 4.52
N LYS A 372 15.64 18.81 3.82
CA LYS A 372 14.87 19.33 2.68
C LYS A 372 14.80 18.31 1.55
N ILE A 373 13.65 18.27 0.88
CA ILE A 373 13.39 17.45 -0.30
C ILE A 373 13.87 18.25 -1.52
N PRO A 374 15.02 17.91 -2.12
CA PRO A 374 15.54 18.61 -3.29
C PRO A 374 14.59 18.43 -4.48
N PHE A 375 14.66 19.36 -5.45
CA PHE A 375 13.82 19.30 -6.65
C PHE A 375 13.98 17.99 -7.43
N THR A 376 15.19 17.43 -7.47
CA THR A 376 15.48 16.11 -8.04
C THR A 376 14.61 15.01 -7.42
N TYR A 377 14.40 15.03 -6.10
CA TYR A 377 13.55 14.04 -5.43
C TYR A 377 12.08 14.28 -5.76
N GLN A 378 11.65 15.53 -5.90
CA GLN A 378 10.27 15.86 -6.27
C GLN A 378 9.91 15.34 -7.66
N ILE A 379 10.84 15.43 -8.63
CA ILE A 379 10.67 14.83 -9.96
C ILE A 379 10.52 13.31 -9.85
N VAL A 380 11.34 12.66 -9.02
CA VAL A 380 11.24 11.20 -8.82
C VAL A 380 9.93 10.82 -8.14
N ILE A 381 9.46 11.55 -7.13
CA ILE A 381 8.18 11.30 -6.45
C ILE A 381 6.99 11.50 -7.41
N TRP A 382 7.07 12.51 -8.27
CA TRP A 382 6.08 12.75 -9.32
C TRP A 382 6.05 11.58 -10.32
N PHE A 383 7.22 11.12 -10.75
CA PHE A 383 7.37 10.02 -11.71
C PHE A 383 7.04 8.64 -11.13
N SER A 384 7.35 8.40 -9.86
CA SER A 384 7.17 7.10 -9.19
C SER A 384 5.71 6.79 -8.83
N GLY A 385 4.78 7.72 -9.11
CA GLY A 385 3.35 7.58 -8.87
C GLY A 385 2.65 6.64 -9.85
N LEU A 386 3.11 5.39 -9.95
CA LEU A 386 2.51 4.39 -10.82
C LEU A 386 1.10 4.02 -10.35
N ARG A 387 0.17 3.74 -11.27
CA ARG A 387 -1.14 3.21 -10.91
C ARG A 387 -1.03 1.69 -10.86
N GLY A 388 -1.64 1.05 -9.86
CA GLY A 388 -1.46 -0.39 -9.65
C GLY A 388 -2.71 -1.16 -9.26
N ALA A 389 -2.48 -2.26 -8.56
CA ALA A 389 -3.46 -3.32 -8.27
C ALA A 389 -4.75 -2.80 -7.60
N ILE A 390 -4.63 -1.84 -6.69
CA ILE A 390 -5.77 -1.32 -5.91
C ILE A 390 -6.71 -0.48 -6.80
N ALA A 391 -6.18 0.39 -7.66
CA ALA A 391 -6.99 1.18 -8.59
C ALA A 391 -7.83 0.28 -9.51
N PHE A 392 -7.25 -0.85 -9.94
CA PHE A 392 -7.94 -1.86 -10.72
C PHE A 392 -9.01 -2.61 -9.91
N ALA A 393 -8.71 -3.04 -8.69
CA ALA A 393 -9.69 -3.70 -7.83
C ALA A 393 -10.91 -2.79 -7.54
N LEU A 394 -10.68 -1.49 -7.37
CA LEU A 394 -11.73 -0.50 -7.17
C LEU A 394 -12.57 -0.28 -8.44
N VAL A 395 -11.96 -0.19 -9.62
CA VAL A 395 -12.72 0.06 -10.86
C VAL A 395 -13.64 -1.10 -11.23
N LEU A 396 -13.30 -2.34 -10.87
CA LEU A 396 -14.19 -3.48 -11.11
C LEU A 396 -15.46 -3.43 -10.27
N ASN A 397 -15.38 -2.82 -9.08
CA ASN A 397 -16.50 -2.60 -8.16
C ASN A 397 -17.25 -1.29 -8.43
N VAL A 398 -16.88 -0.51 -9.46
CA VAL A 398 -17.58 0.74 -9.78
C VAL A 398 -19.00 0.44 -10.27
N SER A 399 -19.99 1.05 -9.61
CA SER A 399 -21.38 1.04 -10.07
C SER A 399 -21.79 2.47 -10.39
N THR A 400 -22.09 2.72 -11.67
CA THR A 400 -22.59 4.00 -12.16
C THR A 400 -23.98 3.80 -12.73
N GLY A 401 -24.85 4.81 -12.63
CA GLY A 401 -26.22 4.74 -13.17
C GLY A 401 -26.26 4.49 -14.68
N ASN A 402 -25.19 4.86 -15.41
CA ASN A 402 -25.03 4.58 -16.84
C ASN A 402 -23.99 3.46 -17.06
N PRO A 403 -24.36 2.31 -17.67
CA PRO A 403 -23.43 1.21 -17.91
C PRO A 403 -22.32 1.57 -18.91
N ILE A 404 -22.56 2.53 -19.82
CA ILE A 404 -21.55 3.01 -20.77
C ILE A 404 -20.43 3.74 -20.03
N HIS A 405 -20.78 4.57 -19.03
CA HIS A 405 -19.79 5.28 -18.23
C HIS A 405 -18.91 4.28 -17.47
N ALA A 406 -19.51 3.30 -16.77
CA ALA A 406 -18.76 2.24 -16.10
C ALA A 406 -17.80 1.50 -17.05
N ALA A 407 -18.25 1.16 -18.26
CA ALA A 407 -17.42 0.49 -19.26
C ALA A 407 -16.19 1.32 -19.68
N ILE A 408 -16.36 2.63 -19.88
CA ILE A 408 -15.27 3.56 -20.24
C ILE A 408 -14.30 3.75 -19.06
N LEU A 409 -14.82 3.88 -17.82
CA LEU A 409 -13.99 4.01 -16.64
C LEU A 409 -13.13 2.75 -16.43
N LYS A 410 -13.72 1.56 -16.59
CA LYS A 410 -13.02 0.27 -16.47
C LYS A 410 -11.92 0.11 -17.53
N SER A 411 -12.22 0.34 -18.80
CA SER A 411 -11.23 0.22 -19.89
C SER A 411 -10.09 1.23 -19.75
N SER A 412 -10.41 2.46 -19.34
CA SER A 412 -9.42 3.51 -19.09
C SER A 412 -8.48 3.20 -17.95
N THR A 413 -9.01 2.76 -16.80
CA THR A 413 -8.16 2.37 -15.66
C THR A 413 -7.31 1.16 -15.99
N LEU A 414 -7.87 0.15 -16.67
CA LEU A 414 -7.12 -1.02 -17.11
C LEU A 414 -5.92 -0.61 -17.98
N PHE A 415 -6.14 0.21 -19.01
CA PHE A 415 -5.06 0.70 -19.86
C PHE A 415 -4.01 1.48 -19.07
N LEU A 416 -4.45 2.39 -18.19
CA LEU A 416 -3.54 3.20 -17.37
C LEU A 416 -2.66 2.38 -16.44
N VAL A 417 -3.24 1.40 -15.74
CA VAL A 417 -2.50 0.54 -14.82
C VAL A 417 -1.48 -0.31 -15.60
N LEU A 418 -1.90 -0.91 -16.71
CA LEU A 418 -1.00 -1.67 -17.59
C LEU A 418 0.15 -0.79 -18.13
N PHE A 419 -0.19 0.39 -18.67
CA PHE A 419 0.77 1.30 -19.27
C PHE A 419 1.76 1.83 -18.24
N THR A 420 1.28 2.36 -17.11
CA THR A 420 2.16 2.93 -16.08
C THR A 420 3.01 1.85 -15.41
N THR A 421 2.45 0.70 -15.06
CA THR A 421 3.21 -0.37 -14.39
C THR A 421 4.34 -0.90 -15.27
N VAL A 422 4.09 -1.11 -16.58
CA VAL A 422 5.11 -1.64 -17.50
C VAL A 422 6.08 -0.54 -17.94
N PHE A 423 5.58 0.56 -18.50
CA PHE A 423 6.45 1.58 -19.10
C PHE A 423 7.14 2.47 -18.07
N PHE A 424 6.40 3.01 -17.11
CA PHE A 424 7.00 3.88 -16.09
C PHE A 424 7.78 3.05 -15.05
N GLY A 425 7.34 1.83 -14.74
CA GLY A 425 8.12 0.86 -13.96
C GLY A 425 9.49 0.60 -14.59
N ALA A 426 9.52 0.28 -15.89
CA ALA A 426 10.77 0.07 -16.63
C ALA A 426 11.64 1.32 -16.74
N ALA A 427 11.03 2.49 -16.94
CA ALA A 427 11.72 3.76 -17.07
C ALA A 427 12.27 4.33 -15.74
N THR A 428 11.85 3.78 -14.59
CA THR A 428 12.32 4.24 -13.26
C THR A 428 13.83 4.03 -13.08
N GLY A 429 14.38 2.90 -13.55
CA GLY A 429 15.81 2.59 -13.44
C GLY A 429 16.69 3.59 -14.21
N PRO A 430 16.44 3.80 -15.52
CA PRO A 430 17.11 4.83 -16.31
C PRO A 430 16.98 6.24 -15.72
N LEU A 431 15.80 6.61 -15.23
CA LEU A 431 15.57 7.93 -14.64
C LEU A 431 16.48 8.20 -13.43
N LEU A 432 16.62 7.23 -12.52
CA LEU A 432 17.51 7.37 -11.36
C LEU A 432 18.98 7.52 -11.74
N ARG A 433 19.42 6.83 -12.81
CA ARG A 433 20.78 6.96 -13.33
C ARG A 433 21.02 8.35 -13.93
N VAL A 434 20.06 8.87 -14.72
CA VAL A 434 20.15 10.22 -15.32
C VAL A 434 20.18 11.30 -14.25
N LEU A 435 19.43 11.12 -13.15
CA LEU A 435 19.38 12.07 -12.05
C LEU A 435 20.54 11.93 -11.05
N GLY A 436 21.49 11.02 -11.29
CA GLY A 436 22.65 10.80 -10.42
C GLY A 436 22.29 10.25 -9.03
N LEU A 437 21.14 9.57 -8.90
CA LEU A 437 20.64 9.01 -7.64
C LEU A 437 20.90 7.50 -7.51
N ALA A 438 21.49 6.88 -8.53
CA ALA A 438 21.92 5.49 -8.50
C ALA A 438 23.32 5.39 -7.86
N GLY A 439 23.46 4.57 -6.82
CA GLY A 439 24.76 4.24 -6.25
C GLY A 439 25.57 3.31 -7.16
N ASP A 440 26.90 3.43 -7.13
CA ASP A 440 27.81 2.56 -7.89
C ASP A 440 27.73 1.10 -7.39
N PRO A 441 27.72 0.09 -8.29
CA PRO A 441 27.69 -1.31 -7.90
C PRO A 441 29.04 -1.74 -7.30
N GLN A 442 29.22 -1.58 -5.99
CA GLN A 442 30.34 -2.20 -5.29
C GLN A 442 30.13 -3.72 -5.12
N PRO A 443 31.19 -4.54 -5.19
CA PRO A 443 31.10 -5.97 -4.96
C PRO A 443 30.78 -6.25 -3.50
N GLU A 444 29.54 -6.64 -3.21
CA GLU A 444 29.13 -6.97 -1.85
C GLU A 444 29.56 -8.40 -1.49
N ARG A 445 30.20 -8.52 -0.31
CA ARG A 445 30.33 -9.78 0.44
C ARG A 445 28.96 -10.44 0.51
N GLU A 446 28.94 -11.77 0.37
CA GLU A 446 27.76 -12.62 0.36
C GLU A 446 26.66 -12.12 1.32
N VAL A 447 25.62 -11.53 0.73
CA VAL A 447 24.37 -11.20 1.43
C VAL A 447 23.68 -12.52 1.73
N VAL A 448 23.98 -13.09 2.89
CA VAL A 448 23.15 -14.11 3.52
C VAL A 448 21.84 -13.40 3.91
N SER A 449 20.83 -13.55 3.07
CA SER A 449 19.49 -12.97 3.20
C SER A 449 18.72 -13.38 4.47
N CYS A 450 19.36 -14.11 5.39
CA CYS A 450 18.83 -14.45 6.70
C CYS A 450 19.37 -13.54 7.83
N GLU A 451 20.50 -12.84 7.66
CA GLU A 451 21.12 -12.08 8.75
C GLU A 451 20.74 -10.60 8.80
N ASP A 452 20.32 -9.97 7.70
CA ASP A 452 19.94 -8.54 7.69
C ASP A 452 18.68 -8.22 8.52
N ASN A 453 17.82 -9.22 8.77
CA ASN A 453 16.70 -9.08 9.71
C ASN A 453 17.13 -9.23 11.19
N TYR A 454 18.24 -9.90 11.47
CA TYR A 454 18.76 -10.12 12.82
C TYR A 454 19.71 -9.01 13.26
N THR A 455 20.57 -8.52 12.37
CA THR A 455 21.46 -7.39 12.64
C THR A 455 20.68 -6.08 12.70
N GLY A 456 19.62 -5.91 11.91
CA GLY A 456 18.76 -4.73 11.95
C GLY A 456 18.10 -4.49 13.31
N GLU A 457 17.72 -5.53 14.06
CA GLU A 457 17.12 -5.38 15.41
C GLU A 457 18.17 -5.10 16.50
N ALA A 458 19.37 -5.69 16.38
CA ALA A 458 20.48 -5.43 17.29
C ALA A 458 21.11 -4.04 17.05
N ASP A 459 21.29 -3.65 15.78
CA ASP A 459 21.64 -2.29 15.38
C ASP A 459 20.50 -1.32 15.70
N GLU A 460 19.22 -1.70 15.57
CA GLU A 460 18.11 -0.86 16.03
C GLU A 460 18.17 -0.63 17.53
N GLN A 461 18.46 -1.67 18.34
CA GLN A 461 18.63 -1.57 19.79
C GLN A 461 19.86 -0.73 20.17
N GLN A 462 21.00 -0.92 19.51
CA GLN A 462 22.22 -0.14 19.76
C GLN A 462 22.09 1.31 19.25
N LEU A 463 21.41 1.55 18.12
CA LEU A 463 21.08 2.89 17.64
C LEU A 463 19.97 3.54 18.46
N LEU A 464 19.01 2.80 19.03
CA LEU A 464 18.06 3.34 20.01
C LEU A 464 18.79 3.76 21.28
N LEU A 465 19.79 3.00 21.73
CA LEU A 465 20.72 3.40 22.78
C LEU A 465 21.52 4.65 22.39
N ARG A 466 22.02 4.75 21.15
CA ARG A 466 22.76 5.93 20.65
C ARG A 466 21.87 7.16 20.44
N GLN A 467 20.62 7.00 20.00
CA GLN A 467 19.64 8.10 19.88
C GLN A 467 19.07 8.52 21.23
N SER A 468 19.19 7.68 22.27
CA SER A 468 18.87 8.05 23.66
C SER A 468 19.76 9.19 24.18
N LEU A 469 20.82 9.56 23.45
CA LEU A 469 21.69 10.71 23.71
C LEU A 469 21.29 11.99 22.94
N SER A 470 20.14 12.02 22.25
CA SER A 470 19.66 13.26 21.63
C SER A 470 19.09 14.19 22.70
N PRO A 471 19.44 15.49 22.72
CA PRO A 471 19.08 16.37 23.82
C PRO A 471 17.55 16.52 23.93
N PRO A 472 16.99 16.48 25.16
CA PRO A 472 15.58 16.74 25.38
C PRO A 472 15.30 18.22 25.08
N GLY A 473 14.40 18.53 24.15
CA GLY A 473 14.06 19.94 23.90
C GLY A 473 13.22 20.30 22.67
N SER A 474 12.93 19.39 21.73
CA SER A 474 12.03 19.74 20.63
C SER A 474 10.56 19.65 21.08
N HIS A 475 9.91 20.79 21.28
CA HIS A 475 8.47 20.92 21.58
C HIS A 475 7.57 20.63 20.34
N SER A 476 7.79 19.51 19.66
CA SER A 476 6.95 19.08 18.53
C SER A 476 5.84 18.13 19.00
N VAL A 477 4.71 18.08 18.29
CA VAL A 477 3.60 17.14 18.57
C VAL A 477 4.10 15.68 18.61
N HIS A 478 5.14 15.37 17.83
CA HIS A 478 5.80 14.07 17.83
C HIS A 478 6.44 13.72 19.20
N SER A 479 7.10 14.68 19.88
CA SER A 479 7.71 14.39 21.19
C SER A 479 6.67 14.11 22.25
N ARG A 480 5.54 14.85 22.25
CA ARG A 480 4.41 14.59 23.16
C ARG A 480 3.75 13.23 22.93
N TRP A 481 3.60 12.81 21.67
CA TRP A 481 3.05 11.49 21.36
C TRP A 481 3.98 10.37 21.82
N VAL A 482 5.29 10.53 21.58
CA VAL A 482 6.32 9.61 22.04
C VAL A 482 6.34 9.51 23.58
N ASP A 483 6.27 10.65 24.28
CA ASP A 483 6.23 10.66 25.75
C ASP A 483 4.98 9.97 26.30
N LEU A 484 3.82 10.14 25.65
CA LEU A 484 2.58 9.47 26.03
C LEU A 484 2.64 7.97 25.75
N ASP A 485 3.15 7.58 24.58
CA ASP A 485 3.34 6.18 24.19
C ASP A 485 4.29 5.47 25.17
N GLU A 486 5.41 6.11 25.52
CA GLU A 486 6.40 5.56 26.44
C GLU A 486 5.92 5.50 27.89
N LYS A 487 5.13 6.48 28.34
CA LYS A 487 4.67 6.55 29.72
C LYS A 487 3.44 5.69 30.01
N TYR A 488 2.53 5.54 29.04
CA TYR A 488 1.23 4.90 29.27
C TYR A 488 0.96 3.70 28.37
N LEU A 489 1.27 3.75 27.07
CA LEU A 489 0.85 2.71 26.13
C LEU A 489 1.80 1.50 26.14
N LYS A 490 3.12 1.71 26.03
CA LYS A 490 4.11 0.60 26.07
C LYS A 490 4.05 -0.22 27.37
N PRO A 491 3.95 0.41 28.57
CA PRO A 491 3.87 -0.33 29.82
C PRO A 491 2.60 -1.13 30.01
N ILE A 492 1.51 -0.84 29.29
CA ILE A 492 0.22 -1.53 29.43
C ILE A 492 0.02 -2.54 28.29
N PHE A 493 0.31 -2.15 27.06
CA PHE A 493 -0.03 -2.91 25.85
C PHE A 493 1.15 -3.59 25.18
N GLY A 494 2.39 -3.36 25.62
CA GLY A 494 3.60 -3.97 25.05
C GLY A 494 4.51 -2.96 24.35
N GLY A 495 5.82 -3.25 24.31
CA GLY A 495 6.85 -2.36 23.79
C GLY A 495 8.00 -2.18 24.77
N ASN A 496 9.23 -2.00 24.27
CA ASN A 496 10.36 -1.64 25.14
C ASN A 496 10.30 -0.13 25.44
N PRO A 497 10.02 0.29 26.70
CA PRO A 497 10.17 1.69 27.08
C PRO A 497 11.64 2.09 26.94
N ARG A 498 11.92 3.36 26.61
CA ARG A 498 13.30 3.85 26.67
C ARG A 498 13.83 3.57 28.08
N PRO A 499 15.09 3.11 28.23
CA PRO A 499 15.71 3.15 29.53
C PRO A 499 15.63 4.61 29.99
N LYS A 500 15.00 4.85 31.14
CA LYS A 500 15.12 6.16 31.79
C LYS A 500 16.61 6.40 31.88
N SER A 501 17.09 7.48 31.31
CA SER A 501 18.45 7.95 31.58
C SER A 501 18.51 8.15 33.08
N ASP A 502 19.00 7.16 33.82
CA ASP A 502 19.49 7.39 35.15
C ASP A 502 20.59 8.42 34.95
N THR A 503 20.31 9.65 35.36
CA THR A 503 21.25 10.78 35.34
C THR A 503 22.55 10.46 36.09
N ASN A 504 22.61 9.31 36.79
CA ASN A 504 23.79 8.76 37.43
C ASN A 504 24.74 8.01 36.47
N LEU A 505 24.28 7.47 35.33
CA LEU A 505 25.15 6.73 34.40
C LEU A 505 25.99 7.63 33.50
N VAL A 506 25.50 8.83 33.18
CA VAL A 506 26.30 9.87 32.46
C VAL A 506 27.45 10.36 33.34
N ARG A 507 27.26 10.37 34.67
CA ARG A 507 28.32 10.72 35.62
C ARG A 507 29.45 9.69 35.71
N TYR A 508 29.19 8.41 35.43
CA TYR A 508 30.25 7.40 35.48
C TYR A 508 31.16 7.44 34.24
N VAL A 509 30.64 7.85 33.08
CA VAL A 509 31.44 7.96 31.84
C VAL A 509 32.27 9.26 31.83
N GLU A 510 31.74 10.38 32.35
CA GLU A 510 32.53 11.62 32.46
C GLU A 510 33.68 11.52 33.47
N ILE A 511 33.56 10.70 34.52
CA ILE A 511 34.63 10.54 35.54
C ILE A 511 35.77 9.63 35.05
N GLU A 512 35.51 8.69 34.12
CA GLU A 512 36.57 7.88 33.51
C GLU A 512 37.37 8.62 32.43
N GLU A 513 36.76 9.59 31.71
CA GLU A 513 37.51 10.44 30.76
C GLU A 513 38.34 11.53 31.45
N GLU A 514 37.94 12.02 32.63
CA GLU A 514 38.73 13.00 33.39
C GLU A 514 39.94 12.40 34.15
N THR A 515 40.02 11.08 34.28
CA THR A 515 41.11 10.41 35.04
C THR A 515 42.23 9.82 34.19
N GLN A 516 42.19 9.95 32.86
CA GLN A 516 43.28 9.51 31.96
C GLN A 516 44.08 10.67 31.35
N ILE A 517 44.54 11.61 32.18
CA ILE A 517 45.76 12.37 31.86
C ILE A 517 46.62 12.54 33.13
N PRO A 518 47.65 11.71 33.32
CA PRO A 518 48.83 12.13 34.04
C PRO A 518 49.98 12.39 33.05
N SER A 519 50.49 13.61 33.15
CA SER A 519 51.83 14.08 32.79
C SER A 519 52.91 13.01 32.59
N ALA A 520 53.57 13.06 31.43
CA ALA A 520 55.04 13.10 31.28
C ALA A 520 55.41 13.42 29.82
#